data_AF-A0AAW2GIN8-F1
#
_entry.id   AF-A0AAW2GIN8-F1
#
_cell.length_a   1.000
_cell.length_b   1.000
_cell.length_c   1.000
_cell.angle_alpha   90.00
_cell.angle_beta   90.00
_cell.angle_gamma   90.00
#
_symmetry.space_group_name_H-M   'P 1'
#
loop_
_entity.id
_entity.type
_entity.pdbx_description
1 polymer ?
#
loop_
_entity_poly.entity_id
_entity_poly.type
_entity_poly.pdbx_seq_one_letter_code
_entity_poly.pdbx_strand_id
1 'polypeptide(L)'
;MIRKAGYPAEAHGIETEDGYLLTLHRIPGNKNQPPVLLQHGLLGSSADWIIPGKDKSLALILADQGYDVWLGNIRGNTYSRAHVSLSPSDSKFWNFRYVHIYRQKIFCDNITRIY
;
A
#
# COMPACT_ATOMS: atom_id res chain seq x y z
N MET A 1 8.55 5.67 -8.47
CA MET A 1 9.51 6.40 -7.60
C MET A 1 10.55 5.44 -7.02
N ILE A 2 10.15 4.34 -6.37
CA ILE A 2 11.03 3.30 -5.81
C ILE A 2 12.14 2.85 -6.78
N ARG A 3 11.78 2.32 -7.96
CA ARG A 3 12.78 1.87 -8.96
C ARG A 3 13.71 3.00 -9.44
N LYS A 4 13.21 4.23 -9.56
CA LYS A 4 14.03 5.40 -9.92
C LYS A 4 15.05 5.75 -8.84
N ALA A 5 14.76 5.41 -7.57
CA ALA A 5 15.68 5.57 -6.45
C ALA A 5 16.69 4.40 -6.32
N GLY A 6 16.63 3.39 -7.20
CA GLY A 6 17.56 2.26 -7.22
C GLY A 6 17.12 1.02 -6.44
N TYR A 7 15.86 0.95 -5.98
CA TYR A 7 15.35 -0.16 -5.18
C TYR A 7 14.47 -1.12 -6.00
N PRO A 8 14.47 -2.43 -5.69
CA PRO A 8 13.48 -3.35 -6.25
C PRO A 8 12.07 -2.92 -5.84
N ALA A 9 11.09 -3.18 -6.69
CA ALA A 9 9.70 -2.79 -6.42
C ALA A 9 8.71 -3.78 -7.02
N GLU A 10 7.72 -4.15 -6.21
CA GLU A 10 6.56 -4.95 -6.61
C GLU A 10 5.27 -4.16 -6.37
N ALA A 11 4.21 -4.56 -7.06
CA ALA A 11 2.85 -4.07 -6.85
C ALA A 11 1.91 -5.28 -6.78
N HIS A 12 1.09 -5.32 -5.74
CA HIS A 12 0.19 -6.43 -5.42
C HIS A 12 -1.25 -5.92 -5.38
N GLY A 13 -2.14 -6.54 -6.16
CA GLY A 13 -3.55 -6.24 -6.17
C GLY A 13 -4.30 -7.02 -5.10
N ILE A 14 -5.17 -6.36 -4.35
CA ILE A 14 -6.05 -6.97 -3.35
C ILE A 14 -7.49 -6.59 -3.66
N GLU A 15 -8.35 -7.59 -3.77
CA GLU A 15 -9.79 -7.39 -3.79
C GLU A 15 -10.34 -7.43 -2.36
N THR A 16 -11.12 -6.42 -1.98
CA THR A 16 -11.84 -6.40 -0.71
C THR A 16 -13.15 -7.18 -0.80
N GLU A 17 -13.70 -7.61 0.34
CA GLU A 17 -14.99 -8.33 0.40
C GLU A 17 -16.14 -7.57 -0.29
N ASP A 18 -16.08 -6.24 -0.29
CA ASP A 18 -17.05 -5.37 -0.93
C ASP A 18 -16.63 -4.89 -2.33
N GLY A 19 -15.60 -5.49 -2.93
CA GLY A 19 -15.28 -5.36 -4.36
C GLY A 19 -14.34 -4.22 -4.75
N TYR A 20 -13.72 -3.52 -3.80
CA TYR A 20 -12.68 -2.53 -4.11
C TYR A 20 -11.36 -3.23 -4.44
N LEU A 21 -10.66 -2.68 -5.44
CA LEU A 21 -9.35 -3.14 -5.85
C LEU A 21 -8.28 -2.20 -5.28
N LEU A 22 -7.53 -2.71 -4.31
CA LEU A 22 -6.47 -2.00 -3.61
C LEU A 22 -5.11 -2.39 -4.16
N THR A 23 -4.18 -1.45 -4.19
CA THR A 23 -2.78 -1.72 -4.56
C THR A 23 -1.88 -1.63 -3.33
N LEU A 24 -1.15 -2.70 -3.02
CA LEU A 24 0.00 -2.66 -2.12
C LEU A 24 1.27 -2.48 -2.95
N HIS A 25 2.09 -1.48 -2.64
CA HIS A 25 3.45 -1.44 -3.16
C HIS A 25 4.40 -2.11 -2.17
N ARG A 26 5.46 -2.74 -2.67
CA ARG A 26 6.46 -3.42 -1.83
C ARG A 26 7.86 -3.12 -2.31
N ILE A 27 8.78 -2.94 -1.36
CA ILE A 27 10.22 -2.99 -1.55
C ILE A 27 10.69 -4.31 -0.93
N PRO A 28 10.96 -5.35 -1.75
CA PRO A 28 11.34 -6.66 -1.24
C PRO A 28 12.60 -6.60 -0.38
N GLY A 29 12.53 -7.17 0.81
CA GLY A 29 13.64 -7.27 1.76
C GLY A 29 14.08 -8.70 2.06
N ASN A 30 14.85 -8.86 3.14
CA ASN A 30 15.30 -10.17 3.62
C ASN A 30 14.14 -10.91 4.30
N LYS A 31 13.93 -12.18 3.93
CA LYS A 31 12.89 -13.04 4.53
C LYS A 31 13.08 -13.31 6.02
N ASN A 32 14.29 -13.12 6.55
CA ASN A 32 14.61 -13.27 7.97
C ASN A 32 14.27 -12.02 8.81
N GLN A 33 13.92 -10.89 8.17
CA GLN A 33 13.43 -9.70 8.85
C GLN A 33 11.90 -9.69 8.88
N PRO A 34 11.27 -9.23 9.97
CA PRO A 34 9.82 -9.08 10.00
C PRO A 34 9.38 -8.05 8.95
N PRO A 35 8.28 -8.29 8.23
CA PRO A 35 7.76 -7.32 7.28
C PRO A 35 7.26 -6.07 8.01
N VAL A 36 7.43 -4.90 7.39
CA VAL A 36 6.95 -3.61 7.91
C VAL A 36 5.89 -3.05 6.98
N LEU A 37 4.68 -2.83 7.49
CA LEU A 37 3.61 -2.15 6.78
C LEU A 37 3.60 -0.67 7.15
N LEU A 38 3.81 0.20 6.17
CA LEU A 38 3.64 1.65 6.30
C LEU A 38 2.29 2.08 5.70
N GLN A 39 1.42 2.61 6.55
CA GLN A 39 0.10 3.09 6.17
C GLN A 39 0.07 4.61 6.20
N HIS A 40 -0.28 5.23 5.07
CA HIS A 40 -0.39 6.69 4.97
C HIS A 40 -1.57 7.24 5.78
N GLY A 41 -1.53 8.55 6.03
CA GLY A 41 -2.58 9.30 6.73
C GLY A 41 -3.76 9.72 5.84
N LEU A 42 -4.62 10.58 6.38
CA LEU A 42 -5.79 11.11 5.68
C LEU A 42 -5.39 11.87 4.41
N LEU A 43 -6.11 11.62 3.29
CA LEU A 43 -5.85 12.19 1.95
C LEU A 43 -4.45 11.86 1.35
N GLY A 44 -3.70 10.96 1.97
CA GLY A 44 -2.37 10.54 1.53
C GLY A 44 -2.36 9.35 0.58
N SER A 45 -1.15 8.85 0.30
CA SER A 45 -0.93 7.61 -0.43
C SER A 45 0.39 6.95 -0.04
N SER A 46 0.65 5.74 -0.53
CA SER A 46 1.97 5.10 -0.40
C SER A 46 3.14 5.96 -0.90
N ALA A 47 2.89 6.99 -1.74
CA ALA A 47 3.90 7.94 -2.17
C ALA A 47 4.51 8.75 -1.03
N ASP A 48 3.76 9.03 0.04
CA ASP A 48 4.19 9.87 1.17
C ASP A 48 5.46 9.32 1.82
N TRP A 49 5.60 7.98 1.80
CA TRP A 49 6.75 7.29 2.33
C TRP A 49 7.98 7.32 1.41
N ILE A 50 7.85 7.78 0.16
CA ILE A 50 8.93 7.79 -0.85
C ILE A 50 9.33 9.21 -1.25
N ILE A 51 8.38 10.15 -1.27
CA ILE A 51 8.57 11.55 -1.71
C ILE A 51 9.80 12.23 -1.07
N PRO A 52 10.09 12.07 0.24
CA PRO A 52 11.27 12.70 0.85
C PRO A 52 12.61 12.35 0.19
N GLY A 53 12.67 11.26 -0.59
CA GLY A 53 13.85 10.83 -1.31
C GLY A 53 14.79 9.96 -0.49
N LYS A 54 15.93 9.59 -1.10
CA LYS A 54 16.96 8.77 -0.47
C LYS A 54 17.47 9.45 0.81
N ASP A 55 17.82 8.64 1.82
CA ASP A 55 18.32 9.07 3.14
C ASP A 55 17.31 9.82 4.04
N LYS A 56 16.10 10.12 3.55
CA LYS A 56 15.03 10.80 4.33
C LYS A 56 13.71 10.04 4.34
N SER A 57 13.48 9.22 3.32
CA SER A 57 12.32 8.36 3.21
C SER A 57 12.41 7.22 4.22
N LEU A 58 11.41 7.12 5.11
CA LEU A 58 11.33 6.01 6.06
C LEU A 58 11.32 4.64 5.35
N ALA A 59 10.60 4.53 4.24
CA ALA A 59 10.54 3.28 3.47
C ALA A 59 11.90 2.89 2.90
N LEU A 60 12.67 3.85 2.36
CA LEU A 60 13.99 3.57 1.81
C LEU A 60 15.01 3.28 2.91
N ILE A 61 14.96 3.99 4.04
CA ILE A 61 15.83 3.73 5.20
C ILE A 61 15.59 2.31 5.75
N LEU A 62 14.34 1.88 5.87
CA LEU A 62 14.02 0.50 6.28
C LEU A 62 14.49 -0.54 5.26
N ALA A 63 14.34 -0.25 3.96
CA ALA A 63 14.83 -1.13 2.91
C ALA A 63 16.35 -1.27 2.93
N ASP A 64 17.10 -0.19 3.19
CA ASP A 64 18.56 -0.22 3.35
C ASP A 64 18.99 -1.04 4.58
N GLN A 65 18.14 -1.11 5.61
CA GLN A 65 18.32 -1.97 6.77
C GLN A 65 17.88 -3.43 6.52
N GLY A 66 17.40 -3.75 5.32
CA GLY A 66 17.06 -5.11 4.89
C GLY A 66 15.65 -5.57 5.26
N TYR A 67 14.78 -4.68 5.76
CA TYR A 67 13.37 -4.99 6.02
C TYR A 67 12.60 -5.23 4.72
N ASP A 68 11.59 -6.11 4.77
CA ASP A 68 10.60 -6.22 3.72
C ASP A 68 9.51 -5.16 3.91
N VAL A 69 9.53 -4.12 3.07
CA VAL A 69 8.71 -2.92 3.30
C VAL A 69 7.47 -2.93 2.41
N TRP A 70 6.32 -2.90 3.04
CA TRP A 70 5.00 -2.86 2.43
C TRP A 70 4.37 -1.48 2.60
N LEU A 71 3.76 -0.94 1.53
CA LEU A 71 3.19 0.39 1.50
C LEU A 71 1.70 0.31 1.14
N GLY A 72 0.85 0.56 2.13
CA GLY A 72 -0.61 0.51 2.02
C GLY A 72 -1.18 1.60 1.12
N ASN A 73 -2.24 1.28 0.37
CA ASN A 73 -3.10 2.28 -0.26
C ASN A 73 -4.56 1.95 0.03
N ILE A 74 -5.24 2.87 0.71
CA ILE A 74 -6.67 2.74 1.00
C ILE A 74 -7.51 3.07 -0.23
N ARG A 75 -8.72 2.49 -0.28
CA ARG A 75 -9.73 2.78 -1.31
C ARG A 75 -9.93 4.27 -1.54
N GLY A 76 -10.08 4.65 -2.81
CA GLY A 76 -10.33 6.02 -3.24
C GLY A 76 -9.08 6.87 -3.46
N ASN A 77 -7.91 6.48 -2.93
CA ASN A 77 -6.67 7.20 -3.22
C ASN A 77 -6.19 6.92 -4.65
N THR A 78 -5.16 7.64 -5.11
CA THR A 78 -4.60 7.57 -6.47
C THR A 78 -4.32 6.14 -6.98
N TYR A 79 -3.89 5.23 -6.10
CA TYR A 79 -3.46 3.87 -6.46
C TYR A 79 -4.52 2.78 -6.20
N SER A 80 -5.62 3.13 -5.52
CA SER A 80 -6.68 2.21 -5.12
C SER A 80 -8.06 2.78 -5.45
N ARG A 81 -8.21 3.30 -6.68
CA ARG A 81 -9.44 3.92 -7.18
C ARG A 81 -10.10 3.07 -8.26
N ALA A 82 -10.35 1.81 -7.94
CA ALA A 82 -11.02 0.85 -8.81
C ALA A 82 -11.91 -0.09 -7.99
N HIS A 83 -12.93 -0.63 -8.64
CA HIS A 83 -13.90 -1.55 -8.07
C HIS A 83 -14.35 -2.53 -9.16
N VAL A 84 -14.71 -3.75 -8.80
CA VAL A 84 -15.15 -4.81 -9.73
C VAL A 84 -16.40 -4.47 -10.55
N SER A 85 -17.22 -3.51 -10.10
CA SER A 85 -18.54 -3.23 -10.68
C SER A 85 -18.93 -1.75 -10.67
N LEU A 86 -18.33 -0.92 -9.81
CA LEU A 86 -18.67 0.49 -9.68
C LEU A 86 -17.63 1.39 -10.38
N SER A 87 -18.08 2.44 -11.06
CA SER A 87 -17.20 3.47 -11.61
C SER A 87 -16.86 4.51 -10.54
N PRO A 88 -15.63 5.06 -10.51
CA PRO A 88 -15.31 6.23 -9.69
C PRO A 88 -16.15 7.49 -10.02
N SER A 89 -16.90 7.49 -11.13
CA SER A 89 -17.87 8.55 -11.45
C SER A 89 -19.21 8.37 -10.73
N ASP A 90 -19.49 7.18 -10.20
CA ASP A 90 -20.73 6.88 -9.49
C ASP A 90 -20.62 7.31 -8.01
N SER A 91 -21.63 8.01 -7.49
CA SER A 91 -21.67 8.39 -6.07
C SER A 91 -21.61 7.18 -5.12
N LYS A 92 -22.12 6.02 -5.55
CA LYS A 92 -22.05 4.76 -4.79
C LYS A 92 -20.62 4.28 -4.56
N PHE A 93 -19.69 4.56 -5.48
CA PHE A 93 -18.27 4.23 -5.30
C PHE A 93 -17.65 4.98 -4.13
N TRP A 94 -18.19 6.13 -3.76
CA TRP A 94 -17.67 6.95 -2.66
C TRP A 94 -18.41 6.76 -1.35
N ASN A 95 -19.42 5.88 -1.32
CA ASN A 95 -20.25 5.64 -0.15
C ASN A 95 -19.65 4.58 0.79
N PHE A 96 -18.44 4.82 1.29
CA PHE A 96 -17.77 3.99 2.30
C PHE A 96 -17.51 4.78 3.58
N ARG A 97 -17.60 4.11 4.74
CA ARG A 97 -17.31 4.71 6.05
C ARG A 97 -15.83 4.59 6.43
N TYR A 98 -15.34 5.48 7.28
CA TYR A 98 -13.97 5.47 7.83
C TYR A 98 -13.52 4.11 8.37
N VAL A 99 -14.41 3.35 9.01
CA VAL A 99 -14.08 2.02 9.54
C VAL A 99 -13.68 1.02 8.42
N HIS A 100 -14.21 1.18 7.20
CA HIS A 100 -13.85 0.33 6.07
C HIS A 100 -12.51 0.74 5.43
N ILE A 101 -12.08 1.99 5.65
CA ILE A 101 -10.82 2.53 5.14
C ILE A 101 -9.63 1.95 5.91
N TYR A 102 -9.76 1.81 7.23
CA TYR A 102 -8.66 1.41 8.12
C TYR A 102 -8.71 -0.05 8.59
N ARG A 103 -9.47 -0.92 7.91
CA ARG A 103 -9.39 -2.37 8.14
C ARG A 103 -8.04 -2.91 7.62
N GLN A 104 -6.99 -2.72 8.42
CA GLN A 104 -5.62 -3.15 8.13
C GLN A 104 -5.48 -4.68 8.09
N LYS A 105 -6.43 -5.43 8.66
CA LYS A 105 -6.41 -6.90 8.69
C LYS A 105 -6.22 -7.50 7.29
N ILE A 106 -6.87 -6.95 6.26
CA ILE A 106 -6.73 -7.48 4.90
C ILE A 106 -5.32 -7.30 4.35
N PHE A 107 -4.60 -6.25 4.73
CA PHE A 107 -3.20 -6.08 4.35
C PHE A 107 -2.34 -7.12 5.06
N CYS A 108 -2.49 -7.27 6.38
CA CYS A 108 -1.74 -8.26 7.15
C CYS A 108 -1.96 -9.69 6.61
N ASP A 109 -3.22 -10.07 6.33
CA ASP A 109 -3.58 -11.40 5.80
C ASP A 109 -2.97 -11.65 4.41
N ASN A 110 -2.77 -10.62 3.59
CA ASN A 110 -2.14 -10.77 2.28
C ASN A 110 -0.60 -10.78 2.37
N ILE A 111 -0.02 -9.99 3.28
CA ILE A 111 1.43 -10.01 3.53
C ILE A 111 1.87 -11.38 4.05
N THR A 112 1.14 -11.96 4.99
CA THR A 112 1.49 -13.27 5.57
C THR A 112 1.38 -14.42 4.58
N ARG A 113 0.60 -14.31 3.51
CA ARG A 113 0.52 -15.34 2.45
C ARG A 113 1.78 -15.47 1.59
N ILE A 114 2.68 -14.49 1.66
CA ILE A 114 3.91 -14.43 0.85
C ILE A 114 5.10 -15.08 1.60
N TYR A 115 4.91 -15.41 2.87
CA TYR A 115 5.88 -16.08 3.74
C TYR A 115 5.44 -17.51 4.06
#